data_AF-A0A804RFL6-F1
#
_entry.id   AF-A0A804RFL6-F1
#
_cell.length_a   1.000
_cell.length_b   1.000
_cell.length_c   1.000
_cell.angle_alpha   90.00
_cell.angle_beta   90.00
_cell.angle_gamma   90.00
#
_symmetry.space_group_name_H-M   'P 1'
#
loop_
_entity.id
_entity.type
_entity.pdbx_description
1 polymer ?
#
loop_
_entity_poly.entity_id
_entity_poly.type
_entity_poly.pdbx_seq_one_letter_code
_entity_poly.pdbx_strand_id
1 'polypeptide(L)'
;EHYIQPGSVSVAKAVAKEIQTGNVDSIFHIGDISYATGFLVEWDFFLHLITPLASQVPYMTAIGNHERDYVNSASVYVTPDSGGECGVAYESYFPMPAVSKDKPW
;
A
#
# COMPACT_ATOMS: atom_id res chain seq x y z
N GLU A 1 17.14 -3.11 -3.06
CA GLU A 1 16.86 -4.56 -2.96
C GLU A 1 15.40 -4.72 -2.57
N HIS A 2 14.68 -5.64 -3.21
CA HIS A 2 13.27 -5.93 -2.90
C HIS A 2 13.21 -7.28 -2.21
N TYR A 3 13.05 -7.21 -0.90
CA TYR A 3 12.82 -8.36 -0.04
C TYR A 3 12.05 -7.84 1.17
N ILE A 4 11.33 -8.77 1.83
CA ILE A 4 10.54 -8.45 3.02
C ILE A 4 11.42 -7.79 4.08
N GLN A 5 11.10 -6.54 4.41
CA GLN A 5 11.79 -5.80 5.45
C GLN A 5 11.42 -6.35 6.84
N PRO A 6 12.39 -6.68 7.72
CA PRO A 6 12.07 -7.18 9.06
C PRO A 6 11.16 -6.25 9.87
N GLY A 7 11.26 -4.94 9.63
CA GLY A 7 10.39 -3.92 10.22
C GLY A 7 8.92 -4.11 9.84
N SER A 8 8.61 -4.45 8.58
CA SER A 8 7.22 -4.64 8.13
C SER A 8 6.57 -5.84 8.80
N VAL A 9 7.33 -6.93 8.99
CA VAL A 9 6.85 -8.13 9.71
C VAL A 9 6.57 -7.82 11.18
N SER A 10 7.45 -7.05 11.83
CA SER A 10 7.28 -6.64 13.22
C SER A 10 6.04 -5.75 13.41
N VAL A 11 5.84 -4.77 12.51
CA VAL A 11 4.66 -3.90 12.52
C VAL A 11 3.39 -4.72 12.27
N ALA A 12 3.36 -5.57 11.24
CA ALA A 12 2.20 -6.41 10.94
C ALA A 12 1.82 -7.30 12.15
N LYS A 13 2.80 -7.92 12.81
CA LYS A 13 2.55 -8.70 14.03
C LYS A 13 2.02 -7.87 15.19
N ALA A 14 2.55 -6.66 15.39
CA ALA A 14 2.09 -5.77 16.45
C ALA A 14 0.65 -5.31 16.22
N VAL A 15 0.32 -4.90 14.99
CA VAL A 15 -1.05 -4.49 14.63
C VAL A 15 -2.01 -5.67 14.74
N ALA A 16 -1.62 -6.88 14.30
CA ALA A 16 -2.45 -8.07 14.47
C ALA A 16 -2.78 -8.36 15.93
N LYS A 17 -1.81 -8.13 16.83
CA LYS A 17 -2.01 -8.28 18.27
C LYS A 17 -2.93 -7.21 18.83
N GLU A 18 -2.83 -5.97 18.35
CA GLU A 18 -3.68 -4.88 18.79
C GLU A 18 -5.15 -5.09 18.36
N ILE A 19 -5.39 -5.57 17.13
CA ILE A 19 -6.73 -5.96 16.66
C ILE A 19 -7.37 -7.00 17.59
N GLN A 20 -6.60 -7.97 18.09
CA GLN A 20 -7.10 -9.01 19.00
C GLN A 20 -7.60 -8.47 20.34
N THR A 21 -7.25 -7.23 20.72
CA THR A 21 -7.79 -6.59 21.92
C THR A 21 -9.24 -6.15 21.76
N GLY A 22 -9.74 -6.07 20.51
CA GLY A 22 -11.06 -5.56 20.19
C GLY A 22 -11.16 -4.03 20.18
N ASN A 23 -10.04 -3.30 20.30
CA ASN A 23 -10.01 -1.83 20.34
C ASN A 23 -9.60 -1.17 19.01
N VAL A 24 -9.42 -1.95 17.94
CA VAL A 24 -9.08 -1.44 16.60
C VAL A 24 -10.25 -1.70 15.68
N ASP A 25 -10.88 -0.63 15.21
CA ASP A 25 -12.02 -0.72 14.28
C ASP A 25 -11.60 -0.56 12.81
N SER A 26 -10.43 0.04 12.55
CA SER A 26 -9.92 0.28 11.18
C SER A 26 -8.41 0.56 11.17
N ILE A 27 -7.79 0.38 9.99
CA ILE A 27 -6.39 0.72 9.72
C ILE A 27 -6.33 1.76 8.61
N PHE A 28 -5.40 2.72 8.74
CA PHE A 28 -5.03 3.66 7.69
C PHE A 28 -3.54 3.52 7.38
N HIS A 29 -3.21 3.10 6.15
CA HIS A 29 -1.84 3.02 5.63
C HIS A 29 -1.61 4.17 4.63
N ILE A 30 -0.91 5.20 5.08
CA ILE A 30 -0.90 6.52 4.44
C ILE A 30 0.22 6.70 3.40
N GLY A 31 0.23 5.82 2.40
CA GLY A 31 1.20 5.83 1.29
C GLY A 31 2.36 4.87 1.51
N ASP A 32 3.12 4.64 0.44
CA ASP A 32 4.35 3.83 0.43
C ASP A 32 4.08 2.40 0.92
N ILE A 33 3.22 1.74 0.15
CA ILE A 33 2.46 0.57 0.61
C ILE A 33 3.32 -0.69 0.63
N SER A 34 3.79 -1.08 -0.55
CA SER A 34 4.54 -2.33 -0.74
C SER A 34 6.02 -2.10 -1.05
N TYR A 35 6.37 -0.92 -1.56
CA TYR A 35 7.66 -0.67 -2.22
C TYR A 35 7.96 -1.69 -3.34
N ALA A 36 6.93 -2.22 -4.02
CA ALA A 36 7.12 -3.12 -5.15
C ALA A 36 7.90 -2.45 -6.29
N THR A 37 7.64 -1.16 -6.53
CA THR A 37 8.39 -0.29 -7.44
C THR A 37 8.75 -0.96 -8.77
N GLY A 38 7.76 -1.59 -9.42
CA GLY A 38 7.89 -2.25 -10.72
C GLY A 38 8.13 -3.76 -10.67
N PHE A 39 8.43 -4.33 -9.50
CA PHE A 39 8.56 -5.78 -9.29
C PHE A 39 7.25 -6.33 -8.72
N LEU A 40 6.28 -6.56 -9.60
CA LEU A 40 4.88 -6.82 -9.22
C LEU A 40 4.66 -7.99 -8.25
N VAL A 41 5.58 -8.96 -8.17
CA VAL A 41 5.49 -10.06 -7.19
C VAL A 41 5.50 -9.57 -5.73
N GLU A 42 6.09 -8.42 -5.46
CA GLU A 42 6.11 -7.82 -4.12
C GLU A 42 4.71 -7.36 -3.66
N TRP A 43 3.81 -7.03 -4.60
CA TRP A 43 2.40 -6.80 -4.24
C TRP A 43 1.75 -8.07 -3.68
N ASP A 44 2.01 -9.24 -4.28
CA ASP A 44 1.49 -10.50 -3.77
C ASP A 44 2.03 -10.82 -2.37
N PHE A 45 3.33 -10.60 -2.14
CA PHE A 45 3.93 -10.76 -0.82
C PHE A 45 3.34 -9.79 0.21
N PHE A 46 3.14 -8.54 -0.16
CA PHE A 46 2.54 -7.54 0.71
C PHE A 46 1.10 -7.89 1.08
N LEU A 47 0.27 -8.25 0.10
CA LEU A 47 -1.12 -8.65 0.31
C LEU A 47 -1.21 -9.89 1.20
N HIS A 48 -0.30 -10.84 1.03
CA HIS A 48 -0.19 -11.99 1.93
C HIS A 48 0.20 -11.58 3.36
N LEU A 49 1.17 -10.68 3.52
CA LEU A 49 1.63 -10.18 4.82
C LEU A 49 0.49 -9.50 5.61
N ILE A 50 -0.33 -8.67 4.95
CA ILE A 50 -1.40 -7.93 5.63
C ILE A 50 -2.71 -8.72 5.76
N THR A 51 -2.81 -9.92 5.18
CA THR A 51 -4.03 -10.75 5.23
C THR A 51 -4.60 -10.89 6.65
N PRO A 52 -3.81 -11.18 7.72
CA PRO A 52 -4.33 -11.27 9.08
C PRO A 52 -4.90 -9.96 9.65
N LEU A 53 -4.61 -8.82 9.02
CA LEU A 53 -5.06 -7.48 9.41
C LEU A 53 -6.29 -7.09 8.58
N ALA A 54 -6.13 -7.08 7.25
CA ALA A 54 -7.12 -6.60 6.31
C ALA A 54 -8.34 -7.54 6.18
N SER A 55 -8.24 -8.79 6.63
CA SER A 55 -9.39 -9.70 6.70
C SER A 55 -10.24 -9.49 7.96
N GLN A 56 -9.80 -8.69 8.93
CA GLN A 56 -10.47 -8.51 10.22
C GLN A 56 -11.13 -7.14 10.34
N VAL A 57 -10.46 -6.10 9.87
CA VAL A 57 -10.92 -4.71 9.95
C VAL A 57 -10.69 -4.01 8.60
N PRO A 58 -11.47 -2.97 8.25
CA PRO A 58 -11.21 -2.16 7.07
C PRO A 58 -9.76 -1.67 7.02
N TYR A 59 -9.09 -1.90 5.89
CA TYR A 59 -7.72 -1.48 5.62
C TYR A 59 -7.73 -0.39 4.54
N MET A 60 -7.70 0.86 4.98
CA MET A 60 -7.77 2.03 4.10
C MET A 60 -6.37 2.50 3.74
N THR A 61 -6.18 2.90 2.48
CA THR A 61 -4.88 3.35 1.99
C THR A 61 -4.96 4.76 1.41
N ALA A 62 -3.84 5.49 1.47
CA ALA A 62 -3.57 6.63 0.62
C ALA A 62 -2.44 6.28 -0.36
N ILE A 63 -2.36 6.97 -1.49
CA ILE A 63 -1.33 6.73 -2.50
C ILE A 63 -0.04 7.50 -2.14
N GLY A 64 1.12 6.85 -2.19
CA GLY A 64 2.44 7.45 -1.99
C GLY A 64 3.22 7.66 -3.29
N ASN A 65 4.44 8.21 -3.18
CA ASN A 65 5.33 8.40 -4.34
C ASN A 65 5.78 7.05 -4.92
N HIS A 66 5.99 6.04 -4.06
CA HIS A 66 6.36 4.69 -4.49
C HIS A 66 5.24 3.92 -5.21
N GLU A 67 4.01 4.43 -5.20
CA GLU A 67 2.93 3.92 -6.03
C GLU A 67 2.72 4.77 -7.29
N ARG A 68 2.91 6.10 -7.22
CA ARG A 68 2.41 7.03 -8.24
C ARG A 68 3.47 7.65 -9.14
N ASP A 69 4.65 7.95 -8.64
CA ASP A 69 5.56 8.88 -9.28
C ASP A 69 6.33 8.23 -10.43
N TYR A 70 6.18 8.81 -11.62
CA TYR A 70 6.95 8.45 -12.80
C TYR A 70 6.93 9.58 -13.82
N VAL A 71 8.00 9.69 -14.62
CA VAL A 71 8.08 10.70 -15.68
C VAL A 71 6.95 10.53 -16.71
N ASN A 72 6.38 11.64 -17.18
CA ASN A 72 5.29 11.67 -18.16
C ASN A 72 4.01 10.92 -17.76
N SER A 73 3.75 10.74 -16.46
CA SER A 73 2.57 10.03 -15.94
C SER A 73 1.47 10.94 -15.36
N ALA A 74 1.59 12.26 -15.52
CA ALA A 74 0.76 13.28 -14.85
C ALA A 74 0.87 13.33 -13.31
N SER A 75 1.86 12.66 -12.69
CA SER A 75 2.19 12.95 -11.29
C SER A 75 2.69 14.38 -11.12
N VAL A 76 2.37 15.00 -9.98
CA VAL A 76 2.93 16.29 -9.56
C VAL A 76 4.43 16.17 -9.33
N TYR A 77 4.86 15.04 -8.76
CA TYR A 77 6.26 14.73 -8.51
C TYR A 77 6.76 13.79 -9.61
N VAL A 78 7.81 14.23 -10.30
CA VAL A 78 8.34 13.57 -11.51
C VAL A 78 9.57 12.71 -11.16
N THR A 79 9.50 11.99 -10.04
CA THR A 79 10.55 11.04 -9.62
C THR A 79 10.29 9.68 -10.26
N PRO A 80 11.29 8.78 -10.34
CA PRO A 80 11.08 7.41 -10.82
C PRO A 80 10.60 6.45 -9.72
N ASP A 81 10.07 6.96 -8.59
CA ASP A 81 9.94 6.18 -7.35
C ASP A 81 8.97 5.00 -7.44
N SER A 82 7.96 5.08 -8.33
CA SER A 82 7.05 3.96 -8.58
C SER A 82 7.66 2.83 -9.39
N GLY A 83 8.87 3.00 -9.93
CA GLY A 83 9.51 2.03 -10.81
C GLY A 83 8.70 1.71 -12.08
N GLY A 84 7.84 2.65 -12.50
CA GLY A 84 7.01 2.52 -13.69
C GLY A 84 5.58 2.05 -13.42
N GLU A 85 5.19 1.81 -12.17
CA GLU A 85 3.82 1.40 -11.82
C GLU A 85 2.77 2.48 -12.10
N CYS A 86 3.15 3.76 -11.96
CA CYS A 86 2.30 4.91 -12.32
C CYS A 86 0.87 4.85 -11.71
N GLY A 87 0.72 4.33 -10.50
CA GLY A 87 -0.55 4.17 -9.78
C GLY A 87 -1.37 2.92 -10.15
N VAL A 88 -1.03 2.22 -11.23
CA VAL A 88 -1.88 1.16 -11.79
C VAL A 88 -2.07 0.00 -10.82
N ALA A 89 -0.99 -0.48 -10.19
CA ALA A 89 -1.07 -1.59 -9.25
C ALA A 89 -1.86 -1.20 -7.99
N TYR A 90 -1.52 -0.05 -7.39
CA TYR A 90 -2.22 0.49 -6.22
C TYR A 90 -3.74 0.59 -6.44
N GLU A 91 -4.18 1.22 -7.52
CA GLU A 91 -5.61 1.41 -7.81
C GLU A 91 -6.34 0.10 -8.13
N SER A 92 -5.60 -0.93 -8.57
CA SER A 92 -6.16 -2.25 -8.86
C SER A 92 -6.37 -3.06 -7.57
N TYR A 93 -5.44 -2.99 -6.62
CA TYR A 93 -5.50 -3.76 -5.37
C TYR A 93 -6.30 -3.06 -4.27
N PHE A 94 -6.33 -1.72 -4.27
CA PHE A 94 -6.96 -0.91 -3.22
C PHE A 94 -8.03 0.03 -3.82
N PRO A 95 -9.26 -0.47 -4.07
CA PRO A 95 -10.36 0.34 -4.59
C PRO A 95 -10.95 1.25 -3.48
N MET A 96 -10.20 2.28 -3.11
CA MET A 96 -10.62 3.27 -2.13
C MET A 96 -11.86 4.05 -2.61
N PRO A 97 -12.69 4.58 -1.69
CA PRO A 97 -13.90 5.35 -2.02
C PRO A 97 -13.56 6.76 -2.54
N ALA A 98 -12.71 6.83 -3.56
CA ALA A 98 -12.34 8.04 -4.28
C ALA A 98 -13.37 8.35 -5.37
N VAL A 99 -13.46 9.62 -5.77
CA VAL A 99 -14.41 10.06 -6.81
C VAL A 99 -14.10 9.49 -8.19
N SER A 100 -12.83 9.22 -8.47
CA SER A 100 -12.36 8.52 -9.67
C SER A 100 -10.92 8.05 -9.49
N LYS A 101 -10.43 7.25 -10.45
CA LYS A 101 -8.99 7.00 -10.63
C LYS A 101 -8.22 8.31 -10.75
N ASP A 102 -6.98 8.31 -10.28
CA ASP A 102 -6.06 9.46 -10.21
C ASP A 102 -6.64 10.68 -9.48
N LYS A 103 -7.68 10.51 -8.66
CA LYS A 103 -8.27 11.58 -7.83
C LYS A 103 -8.51 11.14 -6.39
N PRO A 104 -7.45 10.90 -5.61
CA PRO A 104 -7.59 10.42 -4.24
C PRO A 104 -7.92 11.55 -3.23
N TRP A 105 -8.04 12.81 -3.67
CA TRP A 105 -8.47 13.97 -2.87
C TRP A 105 -9.46 14.85 -3.64
#